data_AF-A0A6J1RBQ8-F1
#
_entry.id   AF-A0A6J1RBQ8-F1
#
_cell.length_a   1.000
_cell.length_b   1.000
_cell.length_c   1.000
_cell.angle_alpha   90.00
_cell.angle_beta   90.00
_cell.angle_gamma   90.00
#
_symmetry.space_group_name_H-M   'P 1'
#
loop_
_entity.id
_entity.type
_entity.pdbx_description
1 polymer ?
#
loop_
_entity_poly.entity_id
_entity_poly.type
_entity_poly.pdbx_seq_one_letter_code
_entity_poly.pdbx_strand_id
1 'polypeptide(L)'
;MRTMPRRLALKSFIDFLTPDPVILIAHNGGRFDAPMLLNELRSLGLLQDFQSVVFGFCDTLPLLKKKLPERIKAKKSFRQSVLAEDLVGSRAADGGSC
;
A
#
# COMPACT_ATOMS: atom_id res chain seq x y z
N MET A 1 -13.07 4.43 19.95
CA MET A 1 -12.14 4.67 18.82
C MET A 1 -11.95 6.17 18.67
N ARG A 2 -10.74 6.68 18.91
CA ARG A 2 -10.44 8.11 18.80
C ARG A 2 -9.93 8.37 17.38
N THR A 3 -10.61 9.24 16.64
CA THR A 3 -10.13 9.70 15.32
C THR A 3 -9.32 10.98 15.49
N MET A 4 -8.56 11.33 14.45
CA MET A 4 -7.75 12.55 14.41
C MET A 4 -8.08 13.38 13.18
N PRO A 5 -7.85 14.70 13.21
CA PRO A 5 -7.99 15.55 12.03
C PRO A 5 -7.11 15.07 10.87
N ARG A 6 -7.66 15.08 9.64
CA ARG A 6 -7.00 14.61 8.40
C ARG A 6 -5.58 15.14 8.25
N ARG A 7 -5.38 16.45 8.45
CA ARG A 7 -4.07 17.10 8.35
C ARG A 7 -3.06 16.61 9.39
N LEU A 8 -3.50 16.34 10.62
CA LEU A 8 -2.63 15.79 11.65
C LEU A 8 -2.28 14.34 11.35
N ALA A 9 -3.24 13.54 10.87
CA ALA A 9 -3.00 12.16 10.46
C ALA A 9 -1.91 12.05 9.40
N LEU A 10 -1.99 12.89 8.36
CA LEU A 10 -1.03 12.85 7.25
C LEU A 10 0.33 13.41 7.63
N LYS A 11 0.40 14.41 8.51
CA LYS A 11 1.68 14.87 9.06
C LYS A 11 2.35 13.75 9.85
N SER A 12 1.63 13.12 10.78
CA SER A 12 2.15 11.97 11.53
C SER A 12 2.54 10.80 10.61
N PHE A 13 1.82 10.60 9.52
CA PHE A 13 2.18 9.60 8.52
C PHE A 13 3.48 9.96 7.79
N ILE A 14 3.66 11.21 7.34
CA ILE A 14 4.92 11.67 6.71
C ILE A 14 6.08 11.55 7.71
N ASP A 15 5.89 11.98 8.96
CA ASP A 15 6.89 11.87 10.02
C ASP A 15 7.31 10.42 10.24
N PHE A 16 6.36 9.48 10.20
CA PHE A 16 6.64 8.04 10.29
C PHE A 16 7.50 7.50 9.12
N LEU A 17 7.47 8.14 7.95
CA LEU A 17 8.27 7.72 6.79
C LEU A 17 9.69 8.30 6.79
N THR A 18 9.97 9.31 7.64
CA THR A 18 11.33 9.88 7.78
C THR A 18 12.26 8.96 8.57
N PRO A 19 13.60 9.02 8.36
CA PRO A 19 14.35 9.98 7.53
C PRO A 19 14.66 9.51 6.10
N ASP A 20 14.52 8.22 5.80
CA ASP A 20 15.00 7.64 4.55
C ASP A 20 13.94 7.65 3.44
N PRO A 21 14.34 7.80 2.16
CA PRO A 21 13.40 7.68 1.05
C PRO A 21 12.74 6.29 1.00
N VAL A 22 11.41 6.26 0.94
CA VAL A 22 10.62 5.01 0.91
C VAL A 22 9.89 4.78 -0.41
N ILE A 23 9.60 3.51 -0.71
CA ILE A 23 8.63 3.10 -1.73
C ILE A 23 7.41 2.54 -1.02
N LEU A 24 6.24 3.12 -1.27
CA LEU A 24 4.99 2.61 -0.72
C LEU A 24 4.46 1.45 -1.57
N ILE A 25 4.32 0.29 -0.96
CA ILE A 25 3.86 -0.94 -1.64
C ILE A 25 2.43 -1.25 -1.21
N ALA A 26 1.55 -1.44 -2.18
CA ALA A 26 0.17 -1.84 -1.94
C ALA A 26 -0.28 -2.91 -2.92
N HIS A 27 -1.39 -3.58 -2.61
CA HIS A 27 -1.99 -4.58 -3.48
C HIS A 27 -3.24 -4.00 -4.15
N ASN A 28 -3.17 -3.76 -5.47
CA ASN A 28 -4.16 -2.96 -6.21
C ASN A 28 -4.20 -1.47 -5.82
N GLY A 29 -3.16 -0.98 -5.15
CA GLY A 29 -3.13 0.39 -4.64
C GLY A 29 -2.95 1.46 -5.69
N GLY A 30 -2.48 1.12 -6.90
CA GLY A 30 -2.42 2.08 -8.00
C GLY A 30 -3.81 2.56 -8.46
N ARG A 31 -4.86 1.78 -8.19
CA ARG A 31 -6.25 2.13 -8.54
C ARG A 31 -7.01 2.83 -7.42
N PHE A 32 -6.57 2.69 -6.17
CA PHE A 32 -7.36 3.14 -5.01
C PHE A 32 -6.52 3.95 -4.03
N ASP A 33 -5.57 3.30 -3.34
CA ASP A 33 -4.82 3.91 -2.25
C ASP A 33 -4.01 5.13 -2.70
N ALA A 34 -3.21 4.99 -3.77
CA ALA A 34 -2.34 6.05 -4.24
C ALA A 34 -3.10 7.28 -4.76
N PRO A 35 -4.12 7.15 -5.63
CA PRO A 35 -4.94 8.29 -6.05
C PRO A 35 -5.62 9.01 -4.89
N MET A 36 -6.21 8.25 -3.95
CA MET A 36 -6.91 8.81 -2.79
C MET A 36 -5.94 9.59 -1.90
N LEU A 37 -4.81 8.99 -1.53
CA LEU A 37 -3.79 9.61 -0.70
C LEU A 37 -3.19 10.87 -1.35
N LEU A 38 -2.87 10.83 -2.64
CA LEU A 38 -2.31 11.97 -3.35
C LEU A 38 -3.30 13.14 -3.47
N ASN A 39 -4.59 12.86 -3.70
CA ASN A 39 -5.63 13.89 -3.72
C ASN A 39 -5.79 14.56 -2.36
N GLU A 40 -5.76 13.75 -1.31
CA GLU A 40 -5.86 14.21 0.07
C GLU A 40 -4.68 15.11 0.46
N LEU A 41 -3.45 14.66 0.19
CA LEU A 41 -2.23 15.45 0.41
C LEU A 41 -2.24 16.77 -0.37
N ARG A 42 -2.71 16.76 -1.62
CA ARG A 42 -2.86 17.98 -2.43
C ARG A 42 -3.84 18.95 -1.79
N SER A 43 -4.99 18.46 -1.35
CA SER A 43 -6.04 19.30 -0.74
C SER A 43 -5.61 19.98 0.56
N LEU A 44 -4.60 19.43 1.24
CA LEU A 44 -4.08 19.91 2.51
C LEU A 44 -2.72 20.63 2.38
N GLY A 45 -2.20 20.78 1.17
CA GLY A 45 -0.91 21.41 0.90
C GLY A 45 0.29 20.63 1.45
N LEU A 46 0.19 19.31 1.58
CA LEU A 46 1.22 18.42 2.12
C LEU A 46 1.96 17.62 1.05
N LEU A 47 1.67 17.84 -0.23
CA LEU A 47 2.24 17.03 -1.30
C LEU A 47 3.77 17.16 -1.39
N GLN A 48 4.32 18.38 -1.26
CA GLN A 48 5.76 18.59 -1.30
C GLN A 48 6.47 17.90 -0.12
N ASP A 49 5.94 18.03 1.09
CA ASP A 49 6.46 17.36 2.28
C ASP A 49 6.45 15.83 2.12
N PHE A 50 5.41 15.29 1.48
CA PHE A 50 5.33 13.87 1.18
C PHE A 50 6.33 13.42 0.10
N GLN A 51 6.52 14.23 -0.95
CA GLN A 51 7.44 13.91 -2.05
C GLN A 51 8.91 14.02 -1.65
N SER A 52 9.24 14.71 -0.56
CA SER A 52 10.61 14.75 -0.04
C SER A 52 11.03 13.43 0.62
N VAL A 53 10.07 12.60 1.05
CA VAL A 53 10.31 11.32 1.73
C VAL A 53 9.86 10.10 0.92
N VAL A 54 8.88 10.23 0.02
CA VAL A 54 8.38 9.09 -0.77
C VAL A 54 8.89 9.15 -2.20
N PHE A 55 9.71 8.17 -2.58
CA PHE A 55 10.23 8.02 -3.94
C PHE A 55 9.14 7.61 -4.94
N GLY A 56 8.19 6.76 -4.51
CA GLY A 56 7.09 6.35 -5.36
C GLY A 56 6.21 5.26 -4.78
N PHE A 57 5.31 4.74 -5.63
CA PHE A 57 4.38 3.67 -5.31
C PHE A 57 4.69 2.42 -6.14
N CYS A 58 4.48 1.25 -5.56
CA CYS A 58 4.55 -0.03 -6.26
C CYS A 58 3.25 -0.82 -6.05
N ASP A 59 2.68 -1.34 -7.14
CA ASP A 59 1.49 -2.19 -7.09
C ASP A 59 1.86 -3.67 -7.28
N THR A 60 1.61 -4.47 -6.26
CA THR A 60 1.93 -5.91 -6.28
C THR A 60 0.97 -6.73 -7.13
N LEU A 61 -0.26 -6.27 -7.38
CA LEU A 61 -1.25 -7.03 -8.16
C LEU A 61 -0.80 -7.28 -9.62
N PRO A 62 -0.45 -6.26 -10.43
CA PRO A 62 0.05 -6.49 -11.78
C PRO A 62 1.39 -7.23 -11.78
N LEU A 63 2.25 -6.98 -10.79
CA LEU A 63 3.53 -7.69 -10.64
C LEU A 63 3.32 -9.19 -10.44
N LEU A 64 2.43 -9.59 -9.52
CA LEU A 64 2.16 -10.99 -9.22
C LEU A 64 1.44 -11.69 -10.37
N LYS A 65 0.53 -11.01 -11.09
CA LYS A 65 -0.06 -11.56 -12.31
C LYS A 65 0.99 -11.86 -13.38
N LYS A 66 2.00 -10.99 -13.54
CA LYS A 66 3.11 -11.21 -14.46
C LYS A 66 4.03 -12.36 -14.02
N LYS A 67 4.24 -12.51 -12.71
CA LYS A 67 5.17 -13.50 -12.15
C LYS A 67 4.54 -14.89 -11.92
N LEU A 68 3.22 -15.00 -11.86
CA LEU A 68 2.49 -16.25 -11.60
C LEU A 68 1.52 -16.61 -12.76
N PRO A 69 2.02 -16.85 -13.99
CA PRO A 69 1.16 -17.16 -15.13
C PRO A 69 0.38 -18.48 -14.96
N GLU A 70 0.95 -19.48 -14.29
CA GLU A 70 0.28 -20.75 -14.01
C GLU A 70 -0.96 -20.57 -13.13
N ARG A 71 -0.92 -19.60 -12.21
CA ARG A 71 -2.07 -19.24 -11.37
C ARG A 71 -3.23 -18.68 -12.19
N ILE A 72 -2.91 -17.91 -13.23
CA ILE A 72 -3.88 -17.38 -14.19
C ILE A 72 -4.50 -18.52 -15.00
N LYS A 73 -3.68 -19.44 -15.53
CA LYS A 73 -4.17 -20.63 -16.27
C LYS A 73 -5.09 -21.49 -15.41
N ALA A 74 -4.75 -21.66 -14.13
CA ALA A 74 -5.56 -22.38 -13.16
C ALA A 74 -6.78 -21.58 -12.64
N LYS A 75 -7.03 -20.37 -13.17
CA LYS A 75 -8.13 -19.47 -12.75
C LYS A 75 -8.17 -19.19 -11.25
N LYS A 76 -7.01 -19.19 -10.59
CA LYS A 76 -6.90 -18.93 -9.15
C LYS A 76 -6.97 -17.43 -8.84
N SER A 77 -7.56 -17.11 -7.68
CA SER A 77 -7.75 -15.73 -7.22
C SER A 77 -6.43 -15.03 -6.92
N PHE A 78 -6.36 -13.72 -7.18
CA PHE A 78 -5.26 -12.84 -6.77
C PHE A 78 -5.67 -11.91 -5.62
N ARG A 79 -6.71 -12.22 -4.85
CA ARG A 79 -7.01 -11.46 -3.62
C ARG A 79 -5.84 -11.61 -2.65
N GLN A 80 -5.52 -10.52 -1.94
CA GLN A 80 -4.39 -10.49 -1.01
C GLN A 80 -4.45 -11.62 0.03
N SER A 81 -5.61 -11.88 0.63
CA SER A 81 -5.78 -12.95 1.62
C SER A 81 -5.48 -14.34 1.06
N VAL A 82 -5.96 -14.64 -0.16
CA VAL A 82 -5.71 -15.93 -0.82
C VAL A 82 -4.24 -16.08 -1.20
N LEU A 83 -3.60 -15.00 -1.67
CA LEU A 83 -2.17 -15.02 -1.96
C LEU A 83 -1.33 -15.19 -0.69
N ALA A 84 -1.73 -14.56 0.42
CA ALA A 84 -1.06 -14.72 1.70
C ALA A 84 -1.15 -16.16 2.19
N GLU A 85 -2.33 -16.76 2.15
CA GLU A 85 -2.54 -18.16 2.51
C GLU A 85 -1.71 -19.11 1.63
N ASP A 86 -1.76 -18.93 0.30
CA ASP A 86 -1.11 -19.83 -0.65
C ASP A 86 0.44 -19.69 -0.69
N LEU A 87 0.98 -18.50 -0.45
CA LEU A 87 2.41 -18.22 -0.61
C LEU A 87 3.17 -18.13 0.71
N VAL A 88 2.50 -17.79 1.80
CA VAL A 88 3.11 -17.57 3.11
C VAL A 88 2.59 -18.56 4.16
N GLY A 89 1.35 -19.04 4.00
CA GLY A 89 0.71 -20.02 4.88
C GLY A 89 -0.47 -19.44 5.68
N SER A 90 -1.20 -20.32 6.38
CA SER A 90 -2.49 -20.02 7.01
C SER A 90 -2.48 -18.89 8.05
N ARG A 91 -1.34 -18.59 8.67
CA ARG A 91 -1.18 -17.50 9.65
C ARG A 91 -0.95 -16.12 9.04
N ALA A 92 -0.72 -16.03 7.74
CA ALA A 92 -0.42 -14.76 7.07
C ALA A 92 -1.67 -13.91 6.81
N ALA A 93 -2.86 -14.53 6.77
CA ALA A 93 -4.13 -13.83 6.58
C ALA A 93 -4.56 -13.05 7.84
N ASP A 94 -4.00 -13.36 9.00
CA ASP A 94 -4.40 -12.80 10.30
C ASP A 94 -3.77 -11.44 10.61
N GLY A 95 -2.92 -10.90 9.71
CA GLY A 95 -2.24 -9.61 9.92
C GLY A 95 -1.31 -9.69 11.14
N GLY A 96 -0.25 -10.50 11.03
CA GLY A 96 0.73 -10.69 12.09
C GLY A 96 1.24 -9.35 12.64
N SER A 97 1.08 -9.18 13.97
CA SER A 97 1.58 -8.06 14.74
C SER A 97 3.10 -7.95 14.58
N CYS A 98 3.55 -6.85 13.96
CA CYS A 98 4.84 -6.26 14.25
C CYS A 98 4.63 -5.14 15.25
#